data_AF-A0A2R6C0N5-F1
#
_entry.id   AF-A0A2R6C0N5-F1
#
_cell.length_a   1.000
_cell.length_b   1.000
_cell.length_c   1.000
_cell.angle_alpha   90.00
_cell.angle_beta   90.00
_cell.angle_gamma   90.00
#
_symmetry.space_group_name_H-M   'P 1'
#
loop_
_entity.id
_entity.type
_entity.pdbx_description
1 polymer ?
#
loop_
_entity_poly.entity_id
_entity_poly.type
_entity_poly.pdbx_seq_one_letter_code
_entity_poly.pdbx_strand_id
1 'polypeptide(L)'
;MVLSMPFNEKNAWKSIRETWSELIKSVQRLPPHVDLLIHKSIVDEPWLFGFRKSLMAWKKGSLRNWRLALPNGRCIHVREYKDHFKIHWDIADPRKNPFKHLVYDTQRLFNTLKLSFFVSTAALFVYRPETIQAIMALFRAFVVP
;
A
#
# COMPACT_ATOMS: atom_id res chain seq x y z
N MET A 1 51.44 -11.75 4.15
CA MET A 1 51.37 -13.10 3.55
C MET A 1 49.91 -13.52 3.54
N VAL A 2 49.27 -13.33 2.36
CA VAL A 2 48.14 -14.03 1.70
C VAL A 2 47.19 -14.81 2.63
N LEU A 3 45.87 -14.59 2.62
CA LEU A 3 44.97 -15.03 1.53
C LEU A 3 43.72 -14.14 1.41
N SER A 4 43.70 -13.27 0.39
CA SER A 4 42.46 -12.84 -0.25
C SER A 4 41.84 -14.07 -0.93
N MET A 5 40.73 -14.57 -0.40
CA MET A 5 39.98 -15.61 -1.10
C MET A 5 39.44 -15.04 -2.42
N PRO A 6 39.58 -15.74 -3.56
CA PRO A 6 39.09 -15.25 -4.83
C PRO A 6 37.56 -15.19 -4.81
N PHE A 7 37.02 -14.03 -5.15
CA PHE A 7 35.60 -13.86 -5.43
C PHE A 7 35.21 -14.80 -6.57
N ASN A 8 34.43 -15.83 -6.25
CA ASN A 8 34.00 -16.85 -7.21
C ASN A 8 32.65 -16.46 -7.82
N GLU A 9 32.70 -15.80 -8.98
CA GLU A 9 31.53 -15.37 -9.73
C GLU A 9 30.54 -16.52 -10.01
N LYS A 10 31.01 -17.75 -10.20
CA LYS A 10 30.14 -18.89 -10.56
C LYS A 10 29.20 -19.34 -9.43
N ASN A 11 29.54 -19.06 -8.18
CA ASN A 11 28.68 -19.37 -7.03
C ASN A 11 27.75 -18.21 -6.67
N ALA A 12 28.10 -16.97 -7.02
CA ALA A 12 27.24 -15.81 -6.81
C ALA A 12 25.93 -15.95 -7.61
N TRP A 13 25.99 -16.35 -8.88
CA TRP A 13 24.79 -16.53 -9.72
C TRP A 13 23.90 -17.71 -9.31
N LYS A 14 24.43 -18.70 -8.57
CA LYS A 14 23.70 -19.89 -8.13
C LYS A 14 22.94 -19.69 -6.81
N SER A 15 23.34 -18.73 -5.97
CA SER A 15 22.67 -18.40 -4.70
C SER A 15 21.84 -17.12 -4.75
N ILE A 16 21.91 -16.32 -5.82
CA ILE A 16 20.96 -15.23 -6.10
C ILE A 16 19.69 -15.82 -6.72
N ARG A 17 19.01 -16.72 -6.00
CA ARG A 17 17.55 -16.65 -5.98
C ARG A 17 17.27 -15.80 -4.77
N GLU A 18 17.11 -14.50 -4.96
CA GLU A 18 16.68 -13.62 -3.88
C GLU A 18 15.39 -14.22 -3.32
N THR A 19 15.49 -14.85 -2.15
CA THR A 19 14.30 -15.44 -1.56
C THR A 19 13.34 -14.28 -1.31
N TRP A 20 12.04 -14.47 -1.50
CA TRP A 20 11.06 -13.41 -1.23
C TRP A 20 11.27 -12.80 0.16
N SER A 21 11.77 -13.56 1.12
CA SER A 21 12.21 -13.11 2.44
C SER A 21 13.29 -12.01 2.40
N GLU A 22 14.33 -12.14 1.58
CA GLU A 22 15.38 -11.14 1.41
C GLU A 22 14.86 -9.91 0.68
N LEU A 23 14.04 -10.11 -0.34
CA LEU A 23 13.38 -9.02 -1.06
C LEU A 23 12.48 -8.19 -0.16
N ILE A 24 11.70 -8.85 0.69
CA ILE A 24 10.85 -8.19 1.67
C ILE A 24 11.70 -7.35 2.62
N LYS A 25 12.85 -7.88 3.10
CA LYS A 25 13.78 -7.10 3.94
C LYS A 25 14.34 -5.89 3.20
N SER A 26 14.77 -6.05 1.95
CA SER A 26 15.30 -4.96 1.12
C SER A 26 14.25 -3.88 0.86
N VAL A 27 13.04 -4.28 0.47
CA VAL A 27 11.90 -3.35 0.25
C VAL A 27 11.52 -2.61 1.53
N GLN A 28 11.56 -3.27 2.69
CA GLN A 28 11.26 -2.63 3.98
C GLN A 28 12.29 -1.59 4.42
N ARG A 29 13.51 -1.59 3.86
CA ARG A 29 14.50 -0.54 4.10
C ARG A 29 14.21 0.73 3.31
N LEU A 30 13.42 0.64 2.24
CA LEU A 30 12.97 1.80 1.49
C LEU A 30 11.85 2.53 2.25
N PRO A 31 11.66 3.83 2.02
CA PRO A 31 10.47 4.52 2.50
C PRO A 31 9.18 3.81 2.03
N PRO A 32 8.06 3.95 2.77
CA PRO A 32 6.79 3.38 2.35
C PRO A 32 6.39 3.88 0.96
N HIS A 33 5.68 3.03 0.21
CA HIS A 33 5.20 3.32 -1.15
C HIS A 33 6.26 3.52 -2.24
N VAL A 34 7.55 3.35 -1.92
CA VAL A 34 8.62 3.36 -2.92
C VAL A 34 8.68 2.00 -3.63
N ASP A 35 8.47 2.04 -4.95
CA ASP A 35 8.48 0.85 -5.79
C ASP A 35 9.92 0.36 -6.04
N LEU A 36 10.20 -0.88 -5.65
CA LEU A 36 11.34 -1.66 -6.12
C LEU A 36 10.93 -2.44 -7.37
N LEU A 37 11.72 -2.32 -8.44
CA LEU A 37 11.50 -3.03 -9.71
C LEU A 37 12.35 -4.29 -9.76
N ILE A 38 11.74 -5.42 -10.09
CA ILE A 38 12.40 -6.72 -10.17
C ILE A 38 11.93 -7.47 -11.40
N HIS A 39 12.86 -8.01 -12.19
CA HIS A 39 12.51 -8.77 -13.39
C HIS A 39 11.93 -10.15 -13.01
N LYS A 40 10.90 -10.64 -13.72
CA LYS A 40 10.27 -11.93 -13.40
C LYS A 40 11.23 -13.13 -13.52
N SER A 41 12.28 -13.01 -14.30
CA SER A 41 13.23 -14.11 -14.55
C SER A 41 14.17 -14.42 -13.38
N ILE A 42 14.28 -13.51 -12.40
CA ILE A 42 15.25 -13.64 -11.29
C ILE A 42 14.59 -14.05 -9.97
N VAL A 43 13.26 -14.14 -9.93
CA VAL A 43 12.50 -14.48 -8.72
C VAL A 43 11.42 -15.51 -9.02
N ASP A 44 11.20 -16.40 -8.06
CA ASP A 44 10.08 -17.33 -8.11
C ASP A 44 8.75 -16.58 -7.94
N GLU A 45 7.64 -17.23 -8.29
CA GLU A 45 6.33 -16.61 -8.30
C GLU A 45 5.78 -16.34 -6.88
N PRO A 46 5.15 -15.18 -6.62
CA PRO A 46 4.84 -14.70 -5.27
C PRO A 46 3.84 -15.59 -4.51
N TRP A 47 2.90 -16.26 -5.19
CA TRP A 47 1.89 -17.09 -4.51
C TRP A 47 2.50 -18.28 -3.76
N LEU A 48 3.70 -18.73 -4.16
CA LEU A 48 4.44 -19.79 -3.47
C LEU A 48 4.90 -19.36 -2.07
N PHE A 49 4.96 -18.06 -1.81
CA PHE A 49 5.47 -17.46 -0.58
C PHE A 49 4.36 -16.82 0.28
N GLY A 50 3.13 -17.33 0.15
CA GLY A 50 2.00 -16.91 0.98
C GLY A 50 1.33 -15.60 0.55
N PHE A 51 1.77 -15.01 -0.57
CA PHE A 51 1.07 -13.86 -1.14
C PHE A 51 -0.34 -14.26 -1.61
N ARG A 52 -1.31 -13.40 -1.33
CA ARG A 52 -2.70 -13.58 -1.76
C ARG A 52 -3.06 -12.55 -2.81
N LYS A 53 -3.79 -12.97 -3.84
CA LYS A 53 -4.29 -12.08 -4.89
C LYS A 53 -5.22 -11.04 -4.28
N SER A 54 -5.05 -9.77 -4.65
CA SER A 54 -5.89 -8.66 -4.23
C SER A 54 -6.64 -8.09 -5.42
N LEU A 55 -7.96 -7.94 -5.28
CA LEU A 55 -8.82 -7.29 -6.28
C LEU A 55 -9.00 -5.79 -6.01
N MET A 56 -8.78 -5.35 -4.76
CA MET A 56 -8.91 -3.97 -4.30
C MET A 56 -7.59 -3.20 -4.46
N ALA A 57 -7.07 -3.15 -5.69
CA ALA A 57 -5.89 -2.37 -6.03
C ALA A 57 -6.07 -1.72 -7.40
N TRP A 58 -5.64 -0.46 -7.52
CA TRP A 58 -5.64 0.23 -8.81
C TRP A 58 -4.68 -0.50 -9.75
N LYS A 59 -5.21 -1.03 -10.87
CA LYS A 59 -4.41 -1.85 -11.77
C LYS A 59 -3.20 -1.08 -12.32
N LYS A 60 -3.33 0.19 -12.72
CA LYS A 60 -2.22 1.00 -13.31
C LYS A 60 -1.42 0.22 -14.38
N GLY A 61 -2.09 -0.64 -15.16
CA GLY A 61 -1.43 -1.52 -16.16
C GLY A 61 -0.88 -2.85 -15.61
N SER A 62 -1.02 -3.14 -14.31
CA SER A 62 -0.68 -4.45 -13.74
C SER A 62 -1.69 -5.52 -14.18
N LEU A 63 -1.15 -6.72 -14.44
CA LEU A 63 -1.91 -7.91 -14.75
C LEU A 63 -2.57 -8.46 -13.48
N ARG A 64 -1.82 -8.47 -12.37
CA ARG A 64 -2.26 -8.99 -11.07
C ARG A 64 -1.65 -8.16 -9.94
N ASN A 65 -2.34 -8.14 -8.81
CA ASN A 65 -1.85 -7.52 -7.59
C ASN A 65 -1.84 -8.58 -6.49
N TRP A 66 -0.72 -8.68 -5.79
CA TRP A 66 -0.51 -9.65 -4.73
C TRP A 66 -0.19 -8.92 -3.44
N ARG A 67 -0.74 -9.39 -2.32
CA ARG A 67 -0.54 -8.81 -1.00
C ARG A 67 -0.11 -9.86 0.01
N LEU A 68 0.88 -9.52 0.81
CA LEU A 68 1.31 -10.29 1.97
C LEU A 68 1.13 -9.43 3.22
N ALA A 69 0.35 -9.91 4.18
CA ALA A 69 0.17 -9.24 5.46
C ALA A 69 1.32 -9.62 6.39
N LEU A 70 1.98 -8.62 6.98
CA LEU A 70 3.06 -8.84 7.93
C LEU A 70 2.52 -8.89 9.38
N PRO A 71 3.25 -9.52 10.32
CA PRO A 71 2.84 -9.59 11.73
C PRO A 71 2.70 -8.21 12.39
N ASN A 72 3.52 -7.23 11.99
CA ASN A 72 3.49 -5.85 12.49
C ASN A 72 2.36 -4.98 11.92
N GLY A 73 1.43 -5.57 11.16
CA GLY A 73 0.29 -4.87 10.56
C GLY A 73 0.59 -4.15 9.25
N ARG A 74 1.85 -4.11 8.80
CA ARG A 74 2.24 -3.62 7.46
C ARG A 74 1.84 -4.62 6.39
N CYS A 75 1.85 -4.20 5.13
CA CYS A 75 1.55 -5.06 4.00
C CYS A 75 2.63 -4.92 2.93
N ILE A 76 3.07 -6.03 2.33
CA ILE A 76 3.86 -6.00 1.11
C ILE A 76 2.90 -6.11 -0.05
N HIS A 77 3.01 -5.18 -1.00
CA HIS A 77 2.20 -5.15 -2.20
C HIS A 77 3.09 -5.33 -3.42
N VAL A 78 2.76 -6.35 -4.22
CA VAL A 78 3.44 -6.69 -5.46
C VAL A 78 2.47 -6.47 -6.61
N ARG A 79 2.83 -5.60 -7.54
CA ARG A 79 2.16 -5.45 -8.83
C ARG A 79 2.90 -6.26 -9.87
N GLU A 80 2.20 -7.20 -10.49
CA GLU A 80 2.73 -8.04 -11.56
C GLU A 80 2.46 -7.39 -12.91
N TYR A 81 3.52 -7.14 -13.67
CA TYR A 81 3.49 -6.75 -15.07
C TYR A 81 3.96 -7.92 -15.94
N LYS A 82 4.03 -7.70 -17.26
CA LYS A 82 4.37 -8.76 -18.22
C LYS A 82 5.79 -9.30 -18.01
N ASP A 83 6.73 -8.41 -17.71
CA ASP A 83 8.18 -8.63 -17.67
C ASP A 83 8.78 -8.44 -16.27
N HIS A 84 8.12 -7.65 -15.42
CA HIS A 84 8.64 -7.31 -14.09
C HIS A 84 7.56 -7.28 -13.01
N PHE A 85 8.03 -7.27 -11.77
CA PHE A 85 7.27 -6.96 -10.57
C PHE A 85 7.63 -5.56 -10.07
N LYS A 86 6.63 -4.82 -9.58
CA LYS A 86 6.85 -3.65 -8.72
C LYS A 86 6.43 -3.99 -7.31
N ILE A 87 7.36 -3.85 -6.36
CA ILE A 87 7.16 -4.25 -4.98
C ILE A 87 7.34 -3.01 -4.10
N HIS A 88 6.36 -2.74 -3.25
CA HIS A 88 6.47 -1.75 -2.19
C HIS A 88 5.81 -2.28 -0.94
N TRP A 89 5.97 -1.56 0.16
CA TRP A 89 5.25 -1.83 1.39
C TRP A 89 4.31 -0.68 1.75
N ASP A 90 3.14 -1.07 2.23
CA ASP A 90 2.09 -0.21 2.77
C ASP A 90 2.17 -0.22 4.31
N ILE A 91 1.87 0.91 4.93
CA ILE A 91 1.86 1.11 6.38
C ILE A 91 0.78 0.26 7.05
N ALA A 92 -0.34 0.03 6.37
CA ALA A 92 -1.44 -0.80 6.87
C ALA A 92 -2.01 -1.73 5.78
N ASP A 93 -2.32 -2.98 6.13
CA ASP A 93 -3.12 -3.83 5.25
C ASP A 93 -4.59 -3.35 5.25
N PRO A 94 -5.20 -3.05 4.10
CA PRO A 94 -6.60 -2.60 4.04
C PRO A 94 -7.59 -3.64 4.58
N ARG A 95 -7.22 -4.92 4.59
CA ARG A 95 -8.04 -6.01 5.15
C ARG A 95 -8.01 -6.05 6.67
N LYS A 96 -6.93 -5.55 7.29
CA LYS A 96 -6.76 -5.52 8.75
C LYS A 96 -7.16 -4.18 9.34
N ASN A 97 -6.77 -3.08 8.70
CA ASN A 97 -7.06 -1.73 9.18
C ASN A 97 -7.36 -0.77 8.00
N PRO A 98 -8.61 -0.75 7.52
CA PRO A 98 -8.98 0.05 6.34
C PRO A 98 -8.86 1.55 6.58
N PHE A 99 -9.13 2.03 7.81
CA PHE A 99 -9.02 3.45 8.14
C PHE A 99 -7.56 3.93 8.13
N LYS A 100 -6.64 3.16 8.74
CA LYS A 100 -5.22 3.49 8.72
C LYS A 100 -4.67 3.46 7.29
N HIS A 101 -5.07 2.46 6.48
CA HIS A 101 -4.70 2.42 5.07
C HIS A 101 -5.25 3.63 4.29
N LEU A 102 -6.51 4.02 4.54
CA LEU A 102 -7.12 5.18 3.88
C LEU A 102 -6.31 6.46 4.12
N VAL A 103 -5.97 6.71 5.39
CA VAL A 103 -5.27 7.92 5.84
C VAL A 103 -3.83 7.94 5.35
N TYR A 104 -3.07 6.85 5.53
CA TYR A 104 -1.62 6.87 5.33
C TYR A 104 -1.17 6.30 3.98
N ASP A 105 -1.87 5.30 3.43
CA ASP A 105 -1.45 4.62 2.20
C ASP A 105 -2.17 5.14 0.95
N THR A 106 -3.34 5.76 1.11
CA THR A 106 -4.10 6.36 0.01
C THR A 106 -4.34 7.86 0.23
N GLN A 107 -3.29 8.61 0.55
CA GLN A 107 -3.35 10.04 0.87
C GLN A 107 -4.11 10.87 -0.18
N ARG A 108 -3.92 10.57 -1.48
CA ARG A 108 -4.64 11.25 -2.57
C ARG A 108 -6.16 11.04 -2.48
N LEU A 109 -6.58 9.80 -2.19
CA LEU A 109 -7.99 9.46 -2.04
C LEU A 109 -8.58 10.20 -0.83
N PHE A 110 -7.87 10.15 0.29
CA PHE A 110 -8.26 10.82 1.54
C PHE A 110 -8.38 12.34 1.36
N ASN A 111 -7.41 12.98 0.71
CA ASN A 111 -7.45 14.41 0.43
C ASN A 111 -8.63 14.78 -0.50
N THR A 112 -8.94 13.91 -1.48
CA THR A 112 -10.09 14.11 -2.37
C THR A 112 -11.40 14.04 -1.58
N LEU A 113 -11.57 13.03 -0.72
CA LEU A 113 -12.77 12.91 0.12
C LEU A 113 -12.91 14.10 1.07
N LYS A 114 -11.82 14.54 1.69
CA LYS A 114 -11.80 15.73 2.54
C LYS A 114 -12.25 16.99 1.80
N LEU A 115 -11.70 17.22 0.60
CA LEU A 115 -12.07 18.38 -0.21
C LEU A 115 -13.53 18.31 -0.64
N SER A 116 -14.00 17.16 -1.12
CA SER A 116 -15.40 16.97 -1.52
C SER A 116 -16.36 17.20 -0.36
N PHE A 117 -16.02 16.71 0.85
CA PHE A 117 -16.82 16.97 2.05
C PHE A 117 -16.90 18.47 2.34
N PHE A 118 -15.76 19.17 2.36
CA PHE A 118 -15.71 20.61 2.63
C PHE A 118 -16.48 21.44 1.61
N VAL A 119 -16.33 21.14 0.32
CA VAL A 119 -17.09 21.82 -0.75
C VAL A 119 -18.58 21.56 -0.61
N SER A 120 -18.98 20.32 -0.31
CA SER A 120 -20.39 19.97 -0.13
C SER A 120 -20.99 20.68 1.07
N THR A 121 -20.29 20.73 2.21
CA THR A 121 -20.76 21.44 3.40
C THR A 121 -20.83 22.94 3.18
N ALA A 122 -19.86 23.53 2.48
CA ALA A 122 -19.88 24.94 2.11
C ALA A 122 -21.05 25.25 1.16
N ALA A 123 -21.30 24.39 0.17
CA ALA A 123 -22.44 24.54 -0.75
C ALA A 123 -23.78 24.43 -0.01
N LEU A 124 -23.93 23.47 0.91
CA LEU A 124 -25.10 23.38 1.78
C LEU A 124 -25.31 24.66 2.59
N PHE A 125 -24.23 25.25 3.12
CA PHE A 125 -24.29 26.51 3.85
C PHE A 125 -24.74 27.69 2.98
N VAL A 126 -24.23 27.80 1.75
CA VAL A 126 -24.56 28.89 0.83
C VAL A 126 -25.98 28.75 0.26
N TYR A 127 -26.34 27.56 -0.20
CA TYR A 127 -27.57 27.35 -0.98
C TYR A 127 -28.77 26.92 -0.13
N ARG A 128 -28.55 26.34 1.06
CA ARG A 128 -29.61 25.84 1.94
C ARG A 128 -29.29 26.06 3.43
N PRO A 129 -29.05 27.32 3.85
CA PRO A 129 -28.65 27.65 5.24
C PRO A 129 -29.65 27.15 6.29
N GLU A 130 -30.94 27.07 5.96
CA GLU A 130 -31.99 26.52 6.82
C GLU A 130 -31.75 25.06 7.24
N THR A 131 -31.10 24.27 6.39
CA THR A 131 -30.73 22.87 6.68
C THR A 131 -29.69 22.79 7.78
N ILE A 132 -28.72 23.72 7.78
CA ILE A 132 -27.69 23.78 8.81
C ILE A 132 -28.28 24.26 10.14
N GLN A 133 -29.19 25.23 10.10
CA GLN A 133 -29.91 25.64 11.31
C GLN A 133 -30.74 24.49 11.89
N ALA A 134 -31.42 23.71 11.05
CA ALA A 134 -32.16 22.53 11.49
C ALA A 134 -31.25 21.46 12.13
N ILE A 135 -30.08 21.16 11.52
CA ILE A 135 -29.10 20.22 12.09
C ILE A 135 -28.56 20.71 13.44
N MET A 136 -28.22 22.01 13.54
CA MET A 136 -27.72 22.59 14.79
C MET A 136 -28.78 22.63 15.89
N ALA A 137 -30.05 22.88 15.53
CA ALA A 137 -31.17 22.80 16.46
C ALA A 137 -31.38 21.36 16.97
N LEU A 138 -31.29 20.37 16.09
CA LEU A 138 -31.38 18.95 16.45
C LEU A 138 -30.23 18.52 17.37
N PHE A 139 -29.01 18.96 17.07
CA PHE A 139 -27.84 18.67 17.90
C PHE A 139 -27.95 19.31 19.29
N ARG A 140 -28.42 20.57 19.37
CA ARG A 140 -28.69 21.22 20.66
C ARG A 140 -29.75 20.49 21.48
N ALA A 141 -30.84 20.04 20.84
CA ALA A 141 -31.90 19.29 21.51
C ALA A 141 -31.45 17.91 22.04
N PHE A 142 -30.38 17.33 21.48
CA PHE A 142 -29.81 16.06 21.95
C PHE A 142 -28.67 16.23 22.97
N VAL A 143 -27.97 17.37 22.97
CA VAL A 143 -26.78 17.61 23.82
C VAL A 143 -27.08 18.47 25.04
N VAL A 144 -28.09 19.34 24.97
CA VAL A 144 -28.55 20.14 26.10
C VAL A 144 -29.97 19.65 26.44
N PRO A 145 -30.14 18.84 27.51
CA PRO A 145 -31.48 18.44 27.97
C PRO A 145 -32.28 19.64 28.47
#